data_AF-A0A1Y0MX43-F1
#
_entry.id   AF-A0A1Y0MX43-F1
#
_cell.length_a   1.000
_cell.length_b   1.000
_cell.length_c   1.000
_cell.angle_alpha   90.00
_cell.angle_beta   90.00
_cell.angle_gamma   90.00
#
_symmetry.space_group_name_H-M   'P 1'
#
loop_
_entity.id
_entity.type
_entity.pdbx_description
1 polymer ?
#
loop_
_entity_poly.entity_id
_entity_poly.type
_entity_poly.pdbx_seq_one_letter_code
_entity_poly.pdbx_strand_id
1 'polypeptide(L)'
;MRYFISFIICIAFISISSCNRKDFNTVLSSGKLQFSKDTVYLDTVFTNIGSATYNLKVYNRGSNAITIPNIKLENGTNSNYRLNVDGIPGKEFTNIDILEKDSIFIFIETTINAGNIIDPLYTDKILFDTGDTQQNVDLVTLVQDANFIFPGKNAITMKVDSLTLDGQPTTLKGRFLTDTELTFTNAKPTVIYGFAAVPANKTLTIEAGSRVHFHNNSGLIVDNKASLKVNGTLTEKVIFEGDRLEHSFSETAGQWGTIWMRAGSLDNEMNHTIIKNGIIGVLVDSIGTPSTPTLKLKNTEIYNHSSYGILGRETNIEAHNVVIGNAGQASLAATIGGTYNFTHSTFANFWNSSLRQLPAVLVNNFFSYTDDTGQEIIETRNLQAANFTNCIFDGNNNIEFVLDKVDAGGLFNYNVSNSMIQFTDTNDSYKDNTEMDFTSSFYQNVILNGKSHFRDTQMNDFIIGEESDAINKAKATIFSTDILEVDRSATPDIGAYQHITFEVEK
;
A
#
# COMPACT_ATOMS: atom_id res chain seq x y z
N MET A 1 -14.12 3.54 73.22
CA MET A 1 -12.80 4.19 73.30
C MET A 1 -11.64 3.27 72.91
N ARG A 2 -11.53 2.03 73.42
CA ARG A 2 -10.39 1.13 73.14
C ARG A 2 -10.16 0.84 71.64
N TYR A 3 -11.23 0.58 70.87
CA TYR A 3 -11.14 0.31 69.42
C TYR A 3 -10.83 1.55 68.57
N PHE A 4 -11.25 2.74 69.02
CA PHE A 4 -10.99 4.01 68.32
C PHE A 4 -9.52 4.42 68.42
N ILE A 5 -8.90 4.16 69.58
CA ILE A 5 -7.46 4.38 69.81
C ILE A 5 -6.64 3.41 68.96
N SER A 6 -7.03 2.13 68.87
CA SER A 6 -6.35 1.16 67.98
C SER A 6 -6.47 1.53 66.50
N PHE A 7 -7.61 2.06 66.06
CA PHE A 7 -7.80 2.51 64.67
C PHE A 7 -6.91 3.71 64.33
N ILE A 8 -6.80 4.69 65.24
CA ILE A 8 -5.88 5.83 65.08
C ILE A 8 -4.41 5.40 65.06
N ILE A 9 -4.03 4.42 65.88
CA ILE A 9 -2.66 3.87 65.90
C ILE A 9 -2.36 3.12 64.60
N CYS A 10 -3.31 2.35 64.05
CA CYS A 10 -3.13 1.70 62.73
C CYS A 10 -2.99 2.71 61.61
N ILE A 11 -3.79 3.80 61.58
CA ILE A 11 -3.65 4.88 60.59
C ILE A 11 -2.29 5.58 60.73
N ALA A 12 -1.82 5.80 61.97
CA ALA A 12 -0.49 6.36 62.21
C ALA A 12 0.63 5.43 61.70
N PHE A 13 0.52 4.11 61.89
CA PHE A 13 1.51 3.17 61.35
C PHE A 13 1.50 3.09 59.82
N ILE A 14 0.33 3.21 59.18
CA ILE A 14 0.20 3.24 57.72
C ILE A 14 0.76 4.56 57.15
N SER A 15 0.56 5.70 57.83
CA SER A 15 1.07 6.99 57.37
C SER A 15 2.59 7.15 57.51
N ILE A 16 3.23 6.50 58.49
CA ILE A 16 4.70 6.50 58.62
C ILE A 16 5.36 5.58 57.58
N SER A 17 4.63 4.60 57.04
CA SER A 17 5.14 3.67 56.01
C SER A 17 5.12 4.25 54.59
N SER A 18 4.49 5.42 54.37
CA SER A 18 4.30 6.02 53.04
C SER A 18 5.33 7.10 52.66
N CYS A 19 6.29 7.42 53.54
CA CYS A 19 7.30 8.46 53.29
C CYS A 19 8.71 7.94 53.58
N ASN A 20 9.18 6.96 52.80
CA ASN A 20 10.61 6.81 52.54
C ASN A 20 10.89 7.36 51.15
N ARG A 21 11.16 8.66 51.05
CA ARG A 21 11.93 9.17 49.91
C ARG A 21 13.32 8.59 50.09
N LYS A 22 13.67 7.56 49.32
CA LYS A 22 15.07 7.19 49.15
C LYS A 22 15.74 8.44 48.56
N ASP A 23 16.67 9.04 49.28
CA ASP A 23 17.55 10.03 48.69
C ASP A 23 18.30 9.33 47.54
N PHE A 24 17.94 9.68 46.30
CA PHE A 24 18.50 9.07 45.09
C PHE A 24 19.90 9.62 44.86
N ASN A 25 20.88 9.07 45.56
CA ASN A 25 22.28 9.33 45.22
C ASN A 25 22.61 8.54 43.95
N THR A 26 22.83 9.25 42.86
CA THR A 26 23.34 8.68 41.61
C THR A 26 24.87 8.68 41.62
N VAL A 27 25.47 7.72 40.91
CA VAL A 27 26.91 7.71 40.62
C VAL A 27 27.14 8.10 39.16
N LEU A 28 28.29 8.65 38.81
CA LEU A 28 28.60 8.96 37.42
C LEU A 28 28.62 7.67 36.57
N SER A 29 28.10 7.77 35.34
CA SER A 29 28.25 6.71 34.33
C SER A 29 29.72 6.35 34.15
N SER A 30 30.00 5.06 33.98
CA SER A 30 31.35 4.53 33.81
C SER A 30 31.65 4.07 32.37
N GLY A 31 30.91 4.58 31.37
CA GLY A 31 31.06 4.16 29.97
C GLY A 31 30.68 2.70 29.71
N LYS A 32 29.67 2.19 30.41
CA LYS A 32 29.14 0.81 30.26
C LYS A 32 27.63 0.81 29.99
N LEU A 33 27.14 1.87 29.35
CA LEU A 33 25.76 1.94 28.89
C LEU A 33 25.53 0.87 27.84
N GLN A 34 24.37 0.22 27.91
CA GLN A 34 23.94 -0.71 26.88
C GLN A 34 22.85 -0.02 26.06
N PHE A 35 22.92 -0.17 24.74
CA PHE A 35 21.94 0.42 23.83
C PHE A 35 21.04 -0.67 23.24
N SER A 36 19.82 -0.30 22.84
CA SER A 36 18.96 -1.23 22.08
C SER A 36 19.47 -1.49 20.66
N LYS A 37 20.33 -0.60 20.13
CA LYS A 37 20.89 -0.63 18.78
C LYS A 37 22.25 0.08 18.79
N ASP A 38 23.19 -0.39 17.98
CA ASP A 38 24.49 0.26 17.79
C ASP A 38 24.45 1.33 16.69
N THR A 39 23.51 1.17 15.75
CA THR A 39 23.18 2.15 14.70
C THR A 39 21.68 2.32 14.60
N VAL A 40 21.22 3.56 14.51
CA VAL A 40 19.84 3.91 14.20
C VAL A 40 19.82 4.37 12.74
N TYR A 41 19.39 3.46 11.87
CA TYR A 41 19.01 3.80 10.50
C TYR A 41 17.62 4.44 10.53
N LEU A 42 17.53 5.67 10.03
CA LEU A 42 16.27 6.28 9.66
C LEU A 42 16.04 5.97 8.18
N ASP A 43 14.80 5.67 7.83
CA ASP A 43 14.40 5.38 6.46
C ASP A 43 14.61 6.60 5.52
N THR A 44 14.49 6.38 4.22
CA THR A 44 14.69 7.40 3.20
C THR A 44 13.77 8.61 3.44
N VAL A 45 14.37 9.79 3.59
CA VAL A 45 13.63 11.05 3.73
C VAL A 45 13.69 11.85 2.45
N PHE A 46 12.55 12.39 2.03
CA PHE A 46 12.54 13.35 0.95
C PHE A 46 13.02 14.73 1.41
N THR A 47 13.65 15.48 0.51
CA THR A 47 14.07 16.87 0.74
C THR A 47 13.00 17.70 1.43
N ASN A 48 13.34 18.34 2.56
CA ASN A 48 12.48 19.20 3.37
C ASN A 48 11.24 18.52 3.98
N ILE A 49 11.15 17.20 3.95
CA ILE A 49 10.13 16.43 4.66
C ILE A 49 10.72 15.87 5.95
N GLY A 50 9.95 15.90 7.03
CA GLY A 50 10.34 15.33 8.31
C GLY A 50 10.32 13.80 8.26
N SER A 51 11.31 13.17 8.88
CA SER A 51 11.29 11.72 9.11
C SER A 51 10.20 11.34 10.10
N ALA A 52 9.84 10.06 10.13
CA ALA A 52 9.23 9.50 11.33
C ALA A 52 10.16 9.61 12.55
N THR A 53 9.56 9.49 13.74
CA THR A 53 10.29 9.47 15.01
C THR A 53 10.76 8.05 15.34
N TYR A 54 12.06 7.86 15.48
CA TYR A 54 12.68 6.59 15.87
C TYR A 54 12.99 6.61 17.36
N ASN A 55 13.00 5.44 17.99
CA ASN A 55 13.42 5.32 19.39
C ASN A 55 14.74 4.55 19.52
N LEU A 56 15.50 4.96 20.54
CA LEU A 56 16.69 4.30 21.05
C LEU A 56 16.49 4.18 22.57
N LYS A 57 16.62 2.96 23.11
CA LYS A 57 16.67 2.76 24.56
C LYS A 57 18.11 2.73 25.02
N VAL A 58 18.38 3.46 26.10
CA VAL A 58 19.67 3.45 26.80
C VAL A 58 19.44 2.80 28.16
N TYR A 59 20.13 1.70 28.41
CA TYR A 59 19.93 0.87 29.59
C TYR A 59 21.05 1.08 30.61
N ASN A 60 20.65 1.27 31.87
CA ASN A 60 21.50 1.04 33.03
C ASN A 60 21.24 -0.37 33.57
N ARG A 61 22.06 -1.34 33.16
CA ARG A 61 21.98 -2.73 33.69
C ARG A 61 22.63 -2.89 35.07
N GLY A 62 23.25 -1.83 35.59
CA GLY A 62 23.92 -1.83 36.88
C GLY A 62 22.94 -1.88 38.05
N SER A 63 23.49 -2.15 39.24
CA SER A 63 22.77 -2.17 40.52
C SER A 63 22.79 -0.82 41.25
N ASN A 64 23.28 0.24 40.60
CA ASN A 64 23.29 1.59 41.14
C ASN A 64 22.58 2.51 40.15
N ALA A 65 21.85 3.51 40.63
CA ALA A 65 21.37 4.59 39.78
C ALA A 65 22.57 5.40 39.26
N ILE A 66 22.53 5.78 38.00
CA ILE A 66 23.64 6.49 37.33
C ILE A 66 23.20 7.85 36.80
N THR A 67 24.13 8.79 36.69
CA THR A 67 23.99 10.05 35.96
C THR A 67 24.92 10.03 34.75
N ILE A 68 24.36 10.20 33.55
CA ILE A 68 25.11 10.44 32.32
C ILE A 68 25.42 11.93 32.25
N PRO A 69 26.69 12.35 32.34
CA PRO A 69 27.04 13.77 32.42
C PRO A 69 26.72 14.54 31.14
N ASN A 70 26.86 13.89 29.98
CA ASN A 70 26.63 14.51 28.67
C ASN A 70 26.02 13.51 27.69
N ILE A 71 24.97 13.96 27.00
CA ILE A 71 24.42 13.31 25.80
C ILE A 71 24.34 14.40 24.74
N LYS A 72 24.95 14.21 23.57
CA LYS A 72 24.93 15.21 22.49
C LYS A 72 25.06 14.63 21.11
N LEU A 73 24.66 15.39 20.11
CA LEU A 73 25.00 15.10 18.72
C LEU A 73 26.46 15.51 18.45
N GLU A 74 27.23 14.68 17.72
CA GLU A 74 28.62 14.96 17.35
C GLU A 74 28.74 16.26 16.56
N ASN A 75 27.82 16.51 15.63
CA ASN A 75 27.73 17.77 14.88
C ASN A 75 27.03 18.90 15.65
N GLY A 76 26.59 18.67 16.89
CA GLY A 76 25.98 19.68 17.76
C GLY A 76 24.82 20.44 17.10
N THR A 77 24.85 21.77 17.17
CA THR A 77 23.79 22.63 16.60
C THR A 77 23.64 22.50 15.09
N ASN A 78 24.71 22.10 14.38
CA ASN A 78 24.74 21.95 12.93
C ASN A 78 24.12 20.62 12.47
N SER A 79 23.84 19.70 13.38
CA SER A 79 23.15 18.47 13.04
C SER A 79 21.74 18.73 12.53
N ASN A 80 21.29 18.03 11.49
CA ASN A 80 19.88 18.03 11.08
C ASN A 80 19.04 17.08 11.93
N TYR A 81 19.66 16.24 12.77
CA TYR A 81 18.93 15.43 13.74
C TYR A 81 18.44 16.27 14.90
N ARG A 82 17.28 15.88 15.42
CA ARG A 82 16.68 16.43 16.63
C ARG A 82 16.44 15.27 17.58
N LEU A 83 16.81 15.48 18.84
CA LEU A 83 16.65 14.48 19.88
C LEU A 83 15.60 14.94 20.89
N ASN A 84 14.87 13.98 21.45
CA ASN A 84 14.16 14.14 22.70
C ASN A 84 14.62 13.05 23.66
N VAL A 85 15.32 13.43 24.73
CA VAL A 85 15.88 12.52 25.73
C VAL A 85 15.00 12.58 26.96
N ASP A 86 14.30 11.48 27.24
CA ASP A 86 13.42 11.32 28.39
C ASP A 86 12.41 12.48 28.59
N GLY A 87 11.83 12.95 27.48
CA GLY A 87 10.87 14.06 27.48
C GLY A 87 11.48 15.44 27.23
N ILE A 88 12.81 15.57 27.27
CA ILE A 88 13.51 16.85 27.09
C ILE A 88 13.96 16.98 25.61
N PRO A 89 13.44 17.94 24.83
CA PRO A 89 13.90 18.17 23.46
C PRO A 89 15.21 18.98 23.43
N GLY A 90 16.12 18.63 22.51
CA GLY A 90 17.42 19.31 22.38
C GLY A 90 18.39 18.61 21.44
N LYS A 91 19.63 19.09 21.41
CA LYS A 91 20.76 18.46 20.70
C LYS A 91 21.96 18.19 21.61
N GLU A 92 21.90 18.72 22.83
CA GLU A 92 22.84 18.51 23.91
C GLU A 92 22.06 18.52 25.22
N PHE A 93 22.41 17.60 26.11
CA PHE A 93 21.76 17.33 27.37
C PHE A 93 22.83 17.07 28.42
N THR A 94 22.56 17.49 29.66
CA THR A 94 23.49 17.33 30.77
C THR A 94 22.79 16.68 31.95
N ASN A 95 23.54 15.85 32.68
CA ASN A 95 23.11 15.20 33.91
C ASN A 95 21.77 14.45 33.78
N ILE A 96 21.71 13.50 32.86
CA ILE A 96 20.54 12.64 32.67
C ILE A 96 20.64 11.42 33.59
N ASP A 97 19.67 11.26 34.48
CA ASP A 97 19.66 10.18 35.47
C ASP A 97 18.94 8.93 34.93
N ILE A 98 19.51 7.75 35.20
CA ILE A 98 18.88 6.46 34.91
C ILE A 98 18.92 5.61 36.19
N LEU A 99 17.75 5.18 36.65
CA LEU A 99 17.63 4.34 37.84
C LEU A 99 18.32 2.98 37.68
N GLU A 100 18.56 2.31 38.79
CA GLU A 100 19.13 0.95 38.80
C GLU A 100 18.25 -0.01 38.00
N LYS A 101 18.88 -0.81 37.12
CA LYS A 101 18.19 -1.78 36.25
C LYS A 101 17.08 -1.18 35.37
N ASP A 102 17.16 0.11 35.08
CA ASP A 102 16.16 0.84 34.31
C ASP A 102 16.71 1.31 32.95
N SER A 103 15.88 2.01 32.19
CA SER A 103 16.22 2.59 30.89
C SER A 103 15.52 3.91 30.64
N ILE A 104 16.14 4.75 29.83
CA ILE A 104 15.51 5.95 29.26
C ILE A 104 15.23 5.75 27.78
N PHE A 105 14.30 6.55 27.25
CA PHE A 105 14.05 6.66 25.82
C PHE A 105 14.73 7.90 25.24
N ILE A 106 15.33 7.72 24.07
CA ILE A 106 15.73 8.80 23.18
C ILE A 106 14.91 8.68 21.91
N PHE A 107 14.18 9.73 21.58
CA PHE A 107 13.47 9.86 20.31
C PHE A 107 14.32 10.67 19.32
N ILE A 108 14.43 10.19 18.09
CA ILE A 108 15.26 10.75 17.03
C ILE A 108 14.38 11.05 15.81
N GLU A 109 14.49 12.25 15.28
CA GLU A 109 13.87 12.64 14.01
C GLU A 109 14.80 13.58 13.23
N THR A 110 14.56 13.75 11.93
CA THR A 110 15.34 14.68 11.10
C THR A 110 14.48 15.37 10.05
N THR A 111 14.95 16.49 9.54
CA THR A 111 14.41 17.16 8.35
C THR A 111 15.60 17.74 7.60
N ILE A 112 15.80 17.29 6.37
CA ILE A 112 17.05 17.53 5.65
C ILE A 112 16.75 18.16 4.30
N ASN A 113 17.50 19.19 3.94
CA ASN A 113 17.48 19.73 2.58
C ASN A 113 18.58 19.03 1.75
N ALA A 114 18.20 18.23 0.74
CA ALA A 114 19.15 17.50 -0.11
C ALA A 114 20.12 18.42 -0.86
N GLY A 115 19.72 19.67 -1.17
CA GLY A 115 20.61 20.64 -1.81
C GLY A 115 21.86 20.99 -0.99
N ASN A 116 21.85 20.66 0.31
CA ASN A 116 22.97 20.88 1.22
C ASN A 116 23.84 19.63 1.40
N ILE A 117 23.55 18.52 0.72
CA ILE A 117 24.27 17.26 0.90
C ILE A 117 24.82 16.75 -0.43
N ILE A 118 26.12 16.42 -0.41
CA ILE A 118 26.87 15.93 -1.57
C ILE A 118 26.69 14.40 -1.74
N ASP A 119 26.56 13.70 -0.61
CA ASP A 119 26.28 12.27 -0.54
C ASP A 119 24.79 12.09 -0.18
N PRO A 120 24.01 11.23 -0.84
CA PRO A 120 22.64 10.96 -0.40
C PRO A 120 22.58 10.42 1.04
N LEU A 121 23.69 9.94 1.62
CA LEU A 121 23.76 9.54 3.01
C LEU A 121 24.07 10.72 3.94
N TYR A 122 23.17 11.00 4.88
CA TYR A 122 23.40 11.92 5.99
C TYR A 122 23.66 11.17 7.29
N THR A 123 24.86 11.35 7.86
CA THR A 123 25.30 10.66 9.07
C THR A 123 25.64 11.61 10.20
N ASP A 124 25.37 11.19 11.44
CA ASP A 124 25.81 11.84 12.67
C ASP A 124 25.93 10.79 13.78
N LYS A 125 26.32 11.18 14.99
CA LYS A 125 26.39 10.27 16.14
C LYS A 125 25.76 10.89 17.37
N ILE A 126 25.09 10.07 18.17
CA ILE A 126 24.75 10.43 19.55
C ILE A 126 25.93 10.00 20.42
N LEU A 127 26.62 10.96 21.01
CA LEU A 127 27.73 10.76 21.93
C LEU A 127 27.19 10.76 23.36
N PHE A 128 27.61 9.76 24.14
CA PHE A 128 27.32 9.60 25.56
C PHE A 128 28.62 9.72 26.34
N ASP A 129 28.57 10.34 27.52
CA ASP A 129 29.74 10.58 28.36
C ASP A 129 30.84 11.41 27.64
N THR A 130 32.03 11.49 28.25
CA THR A 130 33.19 12.20 27.69
C THR A 130 34.48 11.43 27.98
N GLY A 131 35.56 11.74 27.25
CA GLY A 131 36.89 11.15 27.47
C GLY A 131 36.91 9.64 27.28
N ASP A 132 37.61 8.93 28.16
CA ASP A 132 37.82 7.47 28.08
C ASP A 132 36.55 6.63 28.29
N THR A 133 35.49 7.25 28.82
CA THR A 133 34.18 6.60 29.03
C THR A 133 33.19 6.85 27.90
N GLN A 134 33.59 7.57 26.85
CA GLN A 134 32.69 7.94 25.77
C GLN A 134 32.21 6.72 24.97
N GLN A 135 30.90 6.65 24.75
CA GLN A 135 30.26 5.68 23.86
C GLN A 135 29.43 6.44 22.82
N ASN A 136 29.15 5.80 21.68
CA ASN A 136 28.33 6.40 20.64
C ASN A 136 27.30 5.42 20.07
N VAL A 137 26.26 5.99 19.49
CA VAL A 137 25.32 5.31 18.61
C VAL A 137 25.28 6.09 17.31
N ASP A 138 25.49 5.39 16.19
CA ASP A 138 25.53 6.01 14.87
C ASP A 138 24.11 6.31 14.37
N LEU A 139 23.92 7.44 13.70
CA LEU A 139 22.68 7.84 13.04
C LEU A 139 22.93 7.92 11.55
N VAL A 140 22.08 7.25 10.75
CA VAL A 140 22.25 7.17 9.30
C VAL A 140 20.89 7.37 8.63
N THR A 141 20.79 8.32 7.71
CA THR A 141 19.56 8.60 6.95
C THR A 141 19.90 8.72 5.46
N LEU A 142 19.13 8.07 4.59
CA LEU A 142 19.21 8.32 3.15
C LEU A 142 18.33 9.53 2.79
N VAL A 143 18.84 10.47 2.02
CA VAL A 143 18.17 11.71 1.63
C VAL A 143 17.98 11.69 0.13
N GLN A 144 16.73 11.83 -0.30
CA GLN A 144 16.36 11.79 -1.71
C GLN A 144 15.66 13.09 -2.13
N ASP A 145 16.11 13.66 -3.25
CA ASP A 145 15.41 14.80 -3.84
C ASP A 145 14.20 14.37 -4.66
N ALA A 146 13.13 15.17 -4.64
CA ALA A 146 11.83 14.79 -5.21
C ALA A 146 11.10 15.97 -5.84
N ASN A 147 10.24 15.66 -6.82
CA ASN A 147 9.27 16.59 -7.39
C ASN A 147 7.99 16.56 -6.54
N PHE A 148 7.68 17.65 -5.84
CA PHE A 148 6.50 17.69 -4.99
C PHE A 148 5.29 18.35 -5.65
N ILE A 149 4.14 17.69 -5.55
CA ILE A 149 2.85 18.23 -5.94
C ILE A 149 2.02 18.43 -4.67
N PHE A 150 1.91 19.69 -4.24
CA PHE A 150 1.04 20.09 -3.13
C PHE A 150 -0.25 20.73 -3.65
N PRO A 151 -1.38 20.61 -2.93
CA PRO A 151 -2.52 21.47 -3.14
C PRO A 151 -2.11 22.90 -2.79
N GLY A 152 -2.74 23.88 -3.44
CA GLY A 152 -2.56 25.27 -3.05
C GLY A 152 -3.03 25.50 -1.62
N LYS A 153 -2.48 26.54 -0.98
CA LYS A 153 -2.84 26.95 0.37
C LYS A 153 -2.99 28.45 0.42
N ASN A 154 -4.14 28.92 0.90
CA ASN A 154 -4.35 30.34 1.11
C ASN A 154 -3.43 30.85 2.23
N ALA A 155 -2.61 31.85 1.95
CA ALA A 155 -1.60 32.36 2.89
C ALA A 155 -2.18 33.03 4.15
N ILE A 156 -3.44 33.48 4.11
CA ILE A 156 -4.08 34.19 5.23
C ILE A 156 -4.95 33.22 6.03
N THR A 157 -5.85 32.50 5.35
CA THR A 157 -6.81 31.61 6.03
C THR A 157 -6.23 30.24 6.34
N MET A 158 -5.04 29.92 5.82
CA MET A 158 -4.38 28.62 5.91
C MET A 158 -5.21 27.47 5.32
N LYS A 159 -6.31 27.78 4.62
CA LYS A 159 -7.19 26.80 3.97
C LYS A 159 -6.45 26.13 2.82
N VAL A 160 -6.42 24.82 2.83
CA VAL A 160 -5.90 23.98 1.75
C VAL A 160 -6.96 23.84 0.67
N ASP A 161 -6.55 24.03 -0.57
CA ASP A 161 -7.39 23.97 -1.75
C ASP A 161 -7.99 22.57 -1.94
N SER A 162 -9.21 22.57 -2.48
CA SER A 162 -9.92 21.36 -2.86
C SER A 162 -10.19 21.39 -4.37
N LEU A 163 -10.26 20.21 -4.98
CA LEU A 163 -10.63 20.08 -6.38
C LEU A 163 -12.08 20.52 -6.61
N THR A 164 -12.31 21.16 -7.76
CA THR A 164 -13.63 21.41 -8.33
C THR A 164 -13.76 20.49 -9.53
N LEU A 165 -14.69 19.55 -9.47
CA LEU A 165 -14.92 18.52 -10.49
C LEU A 165 -16.29 18.77 -11.11
N ASP A 166 -16.37 18.80 -12.45
CA ASP A 166 -17.60 19.08 -13.21
C ASP A 166 -18.29 20.41 -12.79
N GLY A 167 -17.47 21.40 -12.42
CA GLY A 167 -17.96 22.70 -11.92
C GLY A 167 -18.49 22.67 -10.49
N GLN A 168 -18.46 21.53 -9.80
CA GLN A 168 -18.89 21.37 -8.41
C GLN A 168 -17.70 21.28 -7.45
N PRO A 169 -17.69 22.06 -6.35
CA PRO A 169 -16.63 21.98 -5.36
C PRO A 169 -16.69 20.62 -4.63
N THR A 170 -15.53 20.03 -4.37
CA THR A 170 -15.42 18.76 -3.64
C THR A 170 -14.72 18.93 -2.30
N THR A 171 -14.76 17.90 -1.46
CA THR A 171 -13.94 17.83 -0.23
C THR A 171 -12.52 17.34 -0.49
N LEU A 172 -12.23 16.82 -1.68
CA LEU A 172 -10.95 16.25 -2.05
C LEU A 172 -9.89 17.35 -2.11
N LYS A 173 -8.95 17.31 -1.16
CA LYS A 173 -7.79 18.21 -1.16
C LYS A 173 -6.92 17.88 -2.35
N GLY A 174 -6.54 18.87 -3.15
CA GLY A 174 -5.85 18.62 -4.40
C GLY A 174 -5.87 19.79 -5.37
N ARG A 175 -5.24 19.59 -6.52
CA ARG A 175 -5.26 20.54 -7.64
C ARG A 175 -5.04 19.82 -8.97
N PHE A 176 -5.35 20.53 -10.05
CA PHE A 176 -4.95 20.11 -11.38
C PHE A 176 -3.44 20.28 -11.59
N LEU A 177 -2.84 19.35 -12.35
CA LEU A 177 -1.46 19.44 -12.81
C LEU A 177 -1.32 20.59 -13.81
N THR A 178 -0.17 21.26 -13.77
CA THR A 178 0.22 22.25 -14.77
C THR A 178 0.84 21.56 -15.99
N ASP A 179 0.94 22.27 -17.12
CA ASP A 179 1.52 21.71 -18.35
C ASP A 179 2.97 21.23 -18.15
N THR A 180 3.73 21.84 -17.24
CA THR A 180 5.11 21.43 -16.93
C THR A 180 5.20 20.19 -16.02
N GLU A 181 4.07 19.72 -15.49
CA GLU A 181 3.98 18.57 -14.58
C GLU A 181 3.30 17.36 -15.25
N LEU A 182 3.11 17.38 -16.57
CA LEU A 182 2.46 16.30 -17.33
C LEU A 182 3.44 15.19 -17.78
N THR A 183 4.69 15.23 -17.31
CA THR A 183 5.67 14.17 -17.54
C THR A 183 6.38 13.85 -16.24
N PHE A 184 6.26 12.60 -15.77
CA PHE A 184 7.06 12.08 -14.66
C PHE A 184 8.17 11.19 -15.23
N THR A 185 9.38 11.33 -14.68
CA THR A 185 10.58 10.61 -15.14
C THR A 185 11.28 9.93 -13.98
N ASN A 186 12.22 9.03 -14.27
CA ASN A 186 13.06 8.36 -13.27
C ASN A 186 14.17 9.26 -12.70
N ALA A 187 14.31 10.52 -13.15
CA ALA A 187 15.35 11.43 -12.68
C ALA A 187 15.14 11.83 -11.21
N LYS A 188 13.89 12.03 -10.79
CA LYS A 188 13.49 12.25 -9.40
C LYS A 188 12.13 11.60 -9.15
N PRO A 189 11.90 10.97 -7.98
CA PRO A 189 10.58 10.56 -7.57
C PRO A 189 9.61 11.74 -7.55
N THR A 190 8.35 11.48 -7.86
CA THR A 190 7.26 12.44 -7.71
C THR A 190 6.49 12.12 -6.44
N VAL A 191 6.31 13.09 -5.53
CA VAL A 191 5.60 12.91 -4.27
C VAL A 191 4.35 13.80 -4.26
N ILE A 192 3.19 13.19 -4.09
CA ILE A 192 1.89 13.85 -4.22
C ILE A 192 1.21 13.94 -2.85
N TYR A 193 0.86 15.18 -2.47
CA TYR A 193 0.04 15.48 -1.29
C TYR A 193 -1.37 15.89 -1.76
N GLY A 194 -2.41 15.27 -1.20
CA GLY A 194 -3.77 15.39 -1.73
C GLY A 194 -3.88 14.81 -3.16
N PHE A 195 -4.89 15.18 -3.91
CA PHE A 195 -5.12 14.66 -5.25
C PHE A 195 -4.44 15.51 -6.32
N ALA A 196 -3.62 14.88 -7.15
CA ALA A 196 -3.18 15.45 -8.41
C ALA A 196 -4.20 15.07 -9.50
N ALA A 197 -4.77 16.04 -10.21
CA ALA A 197 -5.71 15.78 -11.29
C ALA A 197 -5.10 16.11 -12.65
N VAL A 198 -5.14 15.18 -13.60
CA VAL A 198 -4.79 15.44 -15.00
C VAL A 198 -5.89 16.32 -15.60
N PRO A 199 -5.57 17.52 -16.13
CA PRO A 199 -6.58 18.40 -16.71
C PRO A 199 -7.29 17.79 -17.91
N ALA A 200 -8.53 18.21 -18.14
CA ALA A 200 -9.30 17.75 -19.29
C ALA A 200 -8.56 17.96 -20.62
N ASN A 201 -8.63 16.97 -21.51
CA ASN A 201 -7.96 16.94 -22.82
C ASN A 201 -6.41 16.96 -22.75
N LYS A 202 -5.82 16.62 -21.59
CA LYS A 202 -4.38 16.49 -21.43
C LYS A 202 -4.00 15.05 -21.14
N THR A 203 -2.74 14.73 -21.40
CA THR A 203 -2.16 13.42 -21.12
C THR A 203 -1.07 13.57 -20.10
N LEU A 204 -1.14 12.80 -19.02
CA LEU A 204 -0.01 12.59 -18.12
C LEU A 204 0.77 11.37 -18.61
N THR A 205 2.06 11.58 -18.90
CA THR A 205 2.98 10.52 -19.28
C THR A 205 3.93 10.21 -18.12
N ILE A 206 4.09 8.94 -17.79
CA ILE A 206 4.99 8.46 -16.74
C ILE A 206 5.97 7.50 -17.38
N GLU A 207 7.23 7.92 -17.46
CA GLU A 207 8.29 7.20 -18.16
C GLU A 207 8.81 6.01 -17.35
N ALA A 208 9.48 5.07 -18.02
CA ALA A 208 10.08 3.89 -17.41
C ALA A 208 10.95 4.24 -16.19
N GLY A 209 10.90 3.38 -15.17
CA GLY A 209 11.69 3.54 -13.94
C GLY A 209 11.18 4.63 -12.97
N SER A 210 10.14 5.39 -13.34
CA SER A 210 9.58 6.42 -12.47
C SER A 210 9.06 5.85 -11.13
N ARG A 211 9.14 6.66 -10.08
CA ARG A 211 8.59 6.38 -8.75
C ARG A 211 7.60 7.47 -8.38
N VAL A 212 6.36 7.09 -8.09
CA VAL A 212 5.28 8.00 -7.72
C VAL A 212 4.81 7.64 -6.32
N HIS A 213 5.04 8.55 -5.38
CA HIS A 213 4.71 8.37 -3.98
C HIS A 213 3.51 9.22 -3.59
N PHE A 214 2.67 8.66 -2.74
CA PHE A 214 1.41 9.27 -2.32
C PHE A 214 1.39 9.43 -0.80
N HIS A 215 1.10 10.64 -0.35
CA HIS A 215 0.86 10.90 1.08
C HIS A 215 -0.50 10.32 1.54
N ASN A 216 -0.73 10.27 2.85
CA ASN A 216 -2.05 9.92 3.37
C ASN A 216 -3.15 10.84 2.81
N ASN A 217 -4.32 10.27 2.46
CA ASN A 217 -5.45 10.93 1.83
C ASN A 217 -5.13 11.64 0.49
N SER A 218 -4.16 11.10 -0.26
CA SER A 218 -3.77 11.58 -1.59
C SER A 218 -4.16 10.58 -2.69
N GLY A 219 -3.99 10.96 -3.96
CA GLY A 219 -4.23 10.09 -5.09
C GLY A 219 -4.03 10.78 -6.43
N LEU A 220 -4.30 10.06 -7.51
CA LEU A 220 -4.22 10.58 -8.88
C LEU A 220 -5.60 10.52 -9.52
N ILE A 221 -6.04 11.61 -10.13
CA ILE A 221 -7.30 11.67 -10.89
C ILE A 221 -6.98 11.87 -12.36
N VAL A 222 -7.58 11.04 -13.22
CA VAL A 222 -7.63 11.27 -14.67
C VAL A 222 -9.02 11.79 -14.99
N ASP A 223 -9.11 13.07 -15.33
CA ASP A 223 -10.39 13.75 -15.50
C ASP A 223 -11.00 13.53 -16.89
N ASN A 224 -12.18 14.13 -17.13
CA ASN A 224 -12.90 14.02 -18.39
C ASN A 224 -12.03 14.35 -19.62
N LYS A 225 -11.97 13.42 -20.59
CA LYS A 225 -11.14 13.45 -21.80
C LYS A 225 -9.62 13.52 -21.55
N ALA A 226 -9.18 13.36 -20.31
CA ALA A 226 -7.77 13.21 -20.01
C ALA A 226 -7.33 11.75 -20.19
N SER A 227 -6.02 11.56 -20.29
CA SER A 227 -5.39 10.25 -20.43
C SER A 227 -4.20 10.10 -19.49
N LEU A 228 -3.96 8.87 -19.05
CA LEU A 228 -2.76 8.46 -18.33
C LEU A 228 -1.99 7.42 -19.16
N LYS A 229 -0.71 7.67 -19.41
CA LYS A 229 0.19 6.75 -20.13
C LYS A 229 1.36 6.37 -19.22
N VAL A 230 1.39 5.14 -18.75
CA VAL A 230 2.48 4.60 -17.92
C VAL A 230 3.32 3.64 -18.74
N ASN A 231 4.56 4.04 -19.01
CA ASN A 231 5.45 3.42 -19.99
C ASN A 231 6.61 2.68 -19.32
N GLY A 232 6.32 1.77 -18.38
CA GLY A 232 7.35 0.92 -17.79
C GLY A 232 7.94 -0.10 -18.77
N THR A 233 9.06 -0.69 -18.38
CA THR A 233 9.69 -1.85 -19.03
C THR A 233 9.95 -2.96 -18.01
N LEU A 234 10.26 -4.18 -18.46
CA LEU A 234 10.58 -5.30 -17.56
C LEU A 234 11.68 -4.95 -16.54
N THR A 235 12.72 -4.25 -16.98
CA THR A 235 13.87 -3.86 -16.12
C THR A 235 13.63 -2.57 -15.35
N GLU A 236 12.79 -1.67 -15.88
CA GLU A 236 12.50 -0.37 -15.28
C GLU A 236 11.00 -0.19 -15.11
N LYS A 237 10.42 -0.98 -14.20
CA LYS A 237 9.00 -0.86 -13.84
C LYS A 237 8.71 0.51 -13.22
N VAL A 238 7.51 1.03 -13.50
CA VAL A 238 6.96 2.21 -12.81
C VAL A 238 6.29 1.76 -11.53
N ILE A 239 6.55 2.45 -10.41
CA ILE A 239 5.98 2.08 -9.11
C ILE A 239 5.11 3.21 -8.56
N PHE A 240 3.91 2.85 -8.12
CA PHE A 240 2.98 3.68 -7.35
C PHE A 240 2.83 3.12 -5.94
N GLU A 241 3.24 3.88 -4.92
CA GLU A 241 3.18 3.47 -3.51
C GLU A 241 3.04 4.66 -2.56
N GLY A 242 2.99 4.41 -1.24
CA GLY A 242 2.98 5.46 -0.23
C GLY A 242 4.29 6.25 -0.17
N ASP A 243 4.26 7.45 0.42
CA ASP A 243 5.48 8.23 0.72
C ASP A 243 6.17 7.82 2.04
N ARG A 244 5.58 6.85 2.74
CA ARG A 244 6.12 6.21 3.93
C ARG A 244 7.00 5.02 3.54
N LEU A 245 8.26 5.33 3.26
CA LEU A 245 9.26 4.38 2.78
C LEU A 245 9.84 3.49 3.87
N GLU A 246 9.27 3.54 5.07
CA GLU A 246 9.77 2.77 6.18
C GLU A 246 9.54 1.27 6.04
N HIS A 247 10.50 0.44 6.46
CA HIS A 247 10.38 -1.02 6.34
C HIS A 247 9.11 -1.55 7.02
N SER A 248 8.70 -0.98 8.18
CA SER A 248 7.45 -1.42 8.84
C SER A 248 6.18 -1.01 8.07
N PHE A 249 6.30 -0.08 7.12
CA PHE A 249 5.21 0.42 6.29
C PHE A 249 5.27 -0.12 4.85
N SER A 250 6.34 -0.82 4.44
CA SER A 250 6.51 -1.29 3.05
C SER A 250 5.37 -2.18 2.57
N GLU A 251 4.70 -2.87 3.49
CA GLU A 251 3.55 -3.76 3.22
C GLU A 251 2.27 -3.34 3.96
N THR A 252 2.17 -2.09 4.43
CA THR A 252 0.93 -1.60 5.05
C THR A 252 -0.07 -1.14 3.99
N ALA A 253 -1.20 -1.84 3.84
CA ALA A 253 -2.26 -1.45 2.91
C ALA A 253 -3.00 -0.16 3.35
N GLY A 254 -3.58 0.57 2.38
CA GLY A 254 -4.42 1.74 2.66
C GLY A 254 -3.70 3.04 3.00
N GLN A 255 -2.41 3.17 2.64
CA GLN A 255 -1.61 4.38 2.89
C GLN A 255 -2.02 5.58 2.05
N TRP A 256 -2.63 5.35 0.89
CA TRP A 256 -3.07 6.37 -0.04
C TRP A 256 -4.39 5.98 -0.71
N GLY A 257 -5.04 6.92 -1.38
CA GLY A 257 -6.40 6.77 -1.90
C GLY A 257 -6.51 5.78 -3.06
N THR A 258 -6.27 6.27 -4.27
CA THR A 258 -6.47 5.51 -5.52
C THR A 258 -5.90 6.25 -6.73
N ILE A 259 -5.64 5.52 -7.81
CA ILE A 259 -5.64 6.09 -9.16
C ILE A 259 -7.09 6.03 -9.67
N TRP A 260 -7.69 7.19 -9.90
CA TRP A 260 -9.10 7.31 -10.26
C TRP A 260 -9.26 7.83 -11.68
N MET A 261 -9.67 6.94 -12.57
CA MET A 261 -10.11 7.26 -13.92
C MET A 261 -11.59 7.64 -13.84
N ARG A 262 -11.88 8.94 -13.90
CA ARG A 262 -13.25 9.44 -13.81
C ARG A 262 -14.03 9.16 -15.09
N ALA A 263 -15.35 9.27 -14.98
CA ALA A 263 -16.26 9.27 -16.12
C ALA A 263 -15.78 10.24 -17.21
N GLY A 264 -15.65 9.73 -18.42
CA GLY A 264 -15.20 10.48 -19.59
C GLY A 264 -13.69 10.50 -19.81
N SER A 265 -12.86 10.03 -18.87
CA SER A 265 -11.45 9.73 -19.17
C SER A 265 -11.36 8.68 -20.28
N LEU A 266 -10.30 8.73 -21.08
CA LEU A 266 -10.17 7.88 -22.26
C LEU A 266 -8.72 7.50 -22.52
N ASP A 267 -8.53 6.35 -23.17
CA ASP A 267 -7.24 5.89 -23.66
C ASP A 267 -6.16 5.82 -22.56
N ASN A 268 -6.51 5.31 -21.37
CA ASN A 268 -5.54 5.09 -20.30
C ASN A 268 -4.78 3.79 -20.55
N GLU A 269 -3.46 3.82 -20.37
CA GLU A 269 -2.58 2.68 -20.59
C GLU A 269 -1.58 2.55 -19.45
N MET A 270 -1.39 1.32 -18.96
CA MET A 270 -0.31 1.00 -18.04
C MET A 270 0.45 -0.23 -18.49
N ASN A 271 1.78 -0.10 -18.53
CA ASN A 271 2.71 -1.16 -18.88
C ASN A 271 3.80 -1.31 -17.84
N HIS A 272 4.12 -2.55 -17.44
CA HIS A 272 5.20 -2.84 -16.49
C HIS A 272 5.12 -1.91 -15.27
N THR A 273 3.95 -1.94 -14.65
CA THR A 273 3.61 -1.08 -13.52
C THR A 273 3.41 -1.94 -12.29
N ILE A 274 3.86 -1.44 -11.14
CA ILE A 274 3.50 -1.95 -9.82
C ILE A 274 2.66 -0.89 -9.12
N ILE A 275 1.47 -1.28 -8.66
CA ILE A 275 0.60 -0.44 -7.85
C ILE A 275 0.38 -1.17 -6.54
N LYS A 276 0.74 -0.54 -5.41
CA LYS A 276 0.59 -1.19 -4.11
C LYS A 276 0.23 -0.25 -2.97
N ASN A 277 -0.25 -0.83 -1.87
CA ASN A 277 -0.47 -0.18 -0.58
C ASN A 277 -1.54 0.93 -0.58
N GLY A 278 -2.39 1.00 -1.60
CA GLY A 278 -3.51 1.96 -1.66
C GLY A 278 -4.76 1.46 -0.94
N ILE A 279 -5.80 2.29 -0.86
CA ILE A 279 -7.14 1.86 -0.45
C ILE A 279 -7.80 1.11 -1.61
N ILE A 280 -7.82 1.75 -2.78
CA ILE A 280 -8.15 1.12 -4.06
C ILE A 280 -6.93 1.28 -4.96
N GLY A 281 -6.50 0.23 -5.67
CA GLY A 281 -5.40 0.36 -6.62
C GLY A 281 -5.79 1.25 -7.79
N VAL A 282 -6.78 0.78 -8.57
CA VAL A 282 -7.35 1.54 -9.69
C VAL A 282 -8.87 1.54 -9.63
N LEU A 283 -9.45 2.74 -9.64
CA LEU A 283 -10.88 2.96 -9.75
C LEU A 283 -11.19 3.49 -11.15
N VAL A 284 -12.08 2.80 -11.88
CA VAL A 284 -12.44 3.17 -13.25
C VAL A 284 -13.95 3.34 -13.34
N ASP A 285 -14.39 4.59 -13.51
CA ASP A 285 -15.79 4.98 -13.53
C ASP A 285 -16.29 5.28 -14.93
N SER A 286 -17.40 4.63 -15.29
CA SER A 286 -18.17 4.82 -16.51
C SER A 286 -17.38 4.57 -17.81
N ILE A 287 -18.13 4.47 -18.92
CA ILE A 287 -17.57 4.44 -20.26
C ILE A 287 -17.52 5.85 -20.85
N GLY A 288 -16.34 6.29 -21.29
CA GLY A 288 -16.21 7.48 -22.15
C GLY A 288 -16.70 7.21 -23.58
N THR A 289 -16.47 5.98 -24.07
CA THR A 289 -17.07 5.45 -25.30
C THR A 289 -17.35 3.94 -25.15
N PRO A 290 -18.36 3.36 -25.84
CA PRO A 290 -18.64 1.93 -25.77
C PRO A 290 -17.61 1.06 -26.51
N SER A 291 -16.88 1.62 -27.48
CA SER A 291 -16.08 0.86 -28.44
C SER A 291 -14.58 0.86 -28.15
N THR A 292 -14.08 1.73 -27.27
CA THR A 292 -12.67 1.76 -26.88
C THR A 292 -12.52 1.51 -25.38
N PRO A 293 -11.58 0.65 -24.95
CA PRO A 293 -11.26 0.50 -23.53
C PRO A 293 -10.93 1.85 -22.89
N THR A 294 -11.52 2.10 -21.72
CA THR A 294 -11.15 3.23 -20.85
C THR A 294 -9.75 2.98 -20.29
N LEU A 295 -9.42 1.73 -19.98
CA LEU A 295 -8.14 1.30 -19.44
C LEU A 295 -7.62 0.05 -20.15
N LYS A 296 -6.36 0.11 -20.60
CA LYS A 296 -5.56 -1.03 -21.03
C LYS A 296 -4.44 -1.31 -20.03
N LEU A 297 -4.36 -2.54 -19.54
CA LEU A 297 -3.29 -3.01 -18.65
C LEU A 297 -2.46 -4.07 -19.35
N LYS A 298 -1.14 -3.94 -19.27
CA LYS A 298 -0.20 -4.95 -19.74
C LYS A 298 0.96 -5.13 -18.78
N ASN A 299 1.37 -6.38 -18.56
CA ASN A 299 2.51 -6.74 -17.73
C ASN A 299 2.53 -6.04 -16.35
N THR A 300 1.38 -5.94 -15.68
CA THR A 300 1.17 -5.05 -14.53
C THR A 300 0.78 -5.84 -13.28
N GLU A 301 1.31 -5.43 -12.13
CA GLU A 301 1.07 -6.05 -10.83
C GLU A 301 0.37 -5.04 -9.90
N ILE A 302 -0.77 -5.45 -9.32
CA ILE A 302 -1.60 -4.61 -8.46
C ILE A 302 -1.92 -5.40 -7.20
N TYR A 303 -1.33 -5.04 -6.07
CA TYR A 303 -1.46 -5.85 -4.87
C TYR A 303 -1.43 -5.05 -3.57
N ASN A 304 -1.90 -5.69 -2.49
CA ASN A 304 -1.87 -5.15 -1.14
C ASN A 304 -2.70 -3.87 -0.97
N HIS A 305 -4.00 -3.97 -1.27
CA HIS A 305 -4.94 -2.85 -1.17
C HIS A 305 -5.98 -3.07 -0.06
N SER A 306 -6.28 -2.05 0.74
CA SER A 306 -7.18 -2.25 1.89
C SER A 306 -8.65 -2.46 1.52
N SER A 307 -9.01 -2.19 0.26
CA SER A 307 -10.35 -2.40 -0.28
C SER A 307 -10.33 -3.21 -1.59
N TYR A 308 -9.97 -2.61 -2.72
CA TYR A 308 -10.01 -3.27 -4.03
C TYR A 308 -8.68 -3.14 -4.77
N GLY A 309 -8.29 -4.18 -5.51
CA GLY A 309 -7.20 -4.05 -6.49
C GLY A 309 -7.65 -3.16 -7.65
N ILE A 310 -8.65 -3.63 -8.40
CA ILE A 310 -9.38 -2.83 -9.38
C ILE A 310 -10.87 -2.82 -9.04
N LEU A 311 -11.45 -1.63 -9.00
CA LEU A 311 -12.89 -1.41 -8.97
C LEU A 311 -13.33 -0.75 -10.27
N GLY A 312 -13.93 -1.54 -11.16
CA GLY A 312 -14.55 -1.04 -12.39
C GLY A 312 -16.05 -0.87 -12.19
N ARG A 313 -16.60 0.28 -12.58
CA ARG A 313 -18.03 0.61 -12.49
C ARG A 313 -18.56 1.05 -13.83
N GLU A 314 -19.38 0.21 -14.48
CA GLU A 314 -19.96 0.47 -15.82
C GLU A 314 -18.89 0.91 -16.83
N THR A 315 -17.79 0.15 -16.93
CA THR A 315 -16.59 0.61 -17.66
C THR A 315 -16.09 -0.40 -18.71
N ASN A 316 -15.02 -0.05 -19.42
CA ASN A 316 -14.37 -0.93 -20.41
C ASN A 316 -12.88 -1.12 -20.06
N ILE A 317 -12.51 -2.33 -19.65
CA ILE A 317 -11.14 -2.71 -19.27
C ILE A 317 -10.65 -3.87 -20.14
N GLU A 318 -9.48 -3.68 -20.73
CA GLU A 318 -8.75 -4.72 -21.47
C GLU A 318 -7.41 -4.97 -20.77
N ALA A 319 -7.09 -6.22 -20.46
CA ALA A 319 -5.89 -6.54 -19.70
C ALA A 319 -5.25 -7.84 -20.18
N HIS A 320 -3.91 -7.87 -20.24
CA HIS A 320 -3.17 -9.11 -20.40
C HIS A 320 -1.88 -9.15 -19.57
N ASN A 321 -1.47 -10.34 -19.14
CA ASN A 321 -0.30 -10.51 -18.26
C ASN A 321 -0.42 -9.62 -17.00
N VAL A 322 -1.55 -9.70 -16.31
CA VAL A 322 -1.82 -8.88 -15.12
C VAL A 322 -1.99 -9.75 -13.90
N VAL A 323 -1.45 -9.29 -12.78
CA VAL A 323 -1.58 -9.92 -11.48
C VAL A 323 -2.31 -8.97 -10.55
N ILE A 324 -3.42 -9.42 -9.95
CA ILE A 324 -4.19 -8.63 -9.00
C ILE A 324 -4.46 -9.44 -7.74
N GLY A 325 -3.98 -8.98 -6.60
CA GLY A 325 -3.97 -9.80 -5.41
C GLY A 325 -4.05 -9.06 -4.09
N ASN A 326 -4.29 -9.82 -3.03
CA ASN A 326 -4.21 -9.38 -1.64
C ASN A 326 -4.97 -8.05 -1.38
N ALA A 327 -6.28 -8.07 -1.59
CA ALA A 327 -7.18 -6.94 -1.41
C ALA A 327 -8.25 -7.23 -0.35
N GLY A 328 -8.50 -6.27 0.55
CA GLY A 328 -9.40 -6.43 1.69
C GLY A 328 -10.87 -6.74 1.36
N GLN A 329 -11.29 -6.48 0.12
CA GLN A 329 -12.58 -6.90 -0.42
C GLN A 329 -12.40 -7.86 -1.61
N ALA A 330 -12.08 -7.34 -2.79
CA ALA A 330 -11.89 -8.14 -4.00
C ALA A 330 -10.66 -7.67 -4.79
N SER A 331 -9.94 -8.61 -5.41
CA SER A 331 -8.86 -8.26 -6.33
C SER A 331 -9.43 -7.52 -7.55
N LEU A 332 -10.48 -8.05 -8.17
CA LEU A 332 -11.24 -7.39 -9.23
C LEU A 332 -12.72 -7.35 -8.88
N ALA A 333 -13.28 -6.14 -8.85
CA ALA A 333 -14.72 -5.91 -8.82
C ALA A 333 -15.15 -5.23 -10.12
N ALA A 334 -15.73 -6.01 -11.03
CA ALA A 334 -16.29 -5.58 -12.30
C ALA A 334 -17.79 -5.36 -12.15
N THR A 335 -18.17 -4.18 -11.66
CA THR A 335 -19.52 -3.90 -11.18
C THR A 335 -20.30 -2.98 -12.11
N ILE A 336 -21.63 -3.00 -11.99
CA ILE A 336 -22.54 -2.13 -12.72
C ILE A 336 -22.44 -2.36 -14.25
N GLY A 337 -22.21 -3.60 -14.68
CA GLY A 337 -22.08 -3.95 -16.09
C GLY A 337 -20.82 -3.38 -16.74
N GLY A 338 -20.80 -3.31 -18.07
CA GLY A 338 -19.62 -2.88 -18.85
C GLY A 338 -18.98 -4.00 -19.67
N THR A 339 -17.70 -3.84 -19.99
CA THR A 339 -16.91 -4.71 -20.86
C THR A 339 -15.57 -5.01 -20.20
N TYR A 340 -15.30 -6.27 -19.91
CA TYR A 340 -14.08 -6.70 -19.21
C TYR A 340 -13.46 -7.86 -19.99
N ASN A 341 -12.22 -7.67 -20.45
CA ASN A 341 -11.48 -8.70 -21.18
C ASN A 341 -10.12 -8.90 -20.53
N PHE A 342 -9.92 -10.06 -19.92
CA PHE A 342 -8.67 -10.44 -19.26
C PHE A 342 -8.10 -11.69 -19.93
N THR A 343 -6.83 -11.63 -20.32
CA THR A 343 -6.11 -12.75 -20.94
C THR A 343 -4.79 -13.00 -20.21
N HIS A 344 -4.47 -14.25 -19.84
CA HIS A 344 -3.25 -14.54 -19.07
C HIS A 344 -3.14 -13.69 -17.80
N SER A 345 -4.14 -13.77 -16.92
CA SER A 345 -4.18 -12.96 -15.69
C SER A 345 -4.32 -13.82 -14.46
N THR A 346 -3.70 -13.41 -13.36
CA THR A 346 -3.77 -14.11 -12.07
C THR A 346 -4.48 -13.20 -11.06
N PHE A 347 -5.63 -13.65 -10.57
CA PHE A 347 -6.36 -13.03 -9.46
C PHE A 347 -6.12 -13.87 -8.21
N ALA A 348 -5.21 -13.42 -7.33
CA ALA A 348 -4.74 -14.19 -6.18
C ALA A 348 -4.99 -13.43 -4.87
N ASN A 349 -6.14 -13.66 -4.23
CA ASN A 349 -6.58 -12.85 -3.08
C ASN A 349 -6.32 -13.52 -1.72
N PHE A 350 -5.06 -13.55 -1.30
CA PHE A 350 -4.63 -14.10 0.00
C PHE A 350 -4.61 -13.06 1.13
N TRP A 351 -5.69 -12.29 1.27
CA TRP A 351 -5.80 -11.24 2.28
C TRP A 351 -5.89 -11.78 3.71
N ASN A 352 -4.97 -11.36 4.58
CA ASN A 352 -4.87 -11.86 5.97
C ASN A 352 -5.10 -10.80 7.05
N SER A 353 -5.35 -9.54 6.69
CA SER A 353 -5.51 -8.44 7.67
C SER A 353 -6.94 -8.28 8.20
N SER A 354 -7.93 -8.93 7.56
CA SER A 354 -9.31 -9.03 8.02
C SER A 354 -10.04 -10.19 7.34
N LEU A 355 -11.28 -10.47 7.73
CA LEU A 355 -12.15 -11.39 6.98
C LEU A 355 -12.63 -10.70 5.69
N ARG A 356 -12.59 -11.42 4.56
CA ARG A 356 -13.19 -10.98 3.30
C ARG A 356 -14.61 -11.50 3.17
N GLN A 357 -15.50 -10.64 2.69
CA GLN A 357 -16.89 -11.01 2.36
C GLN A 357 -17.10 -11.26 0.86
N LEU A 358 -16.18 -10.77 0.02
CA LEU A 358 -16.26 -10.88 -1.44
C LEU A 358 -15.23 -11.90 -1.97
N PRO A 359 -15.51 -12.54 -3.13
CA PRO A 359 -14.53 -13.37 -3.84
C PRO A 359 -13.34 -12.53 -4.36
N ALA A 360 -12.27 -13.19 -4.82
CA ALA A 360 -11.17 -12.53 -5.53
C ALA A 360 -11.67 -11.76 -6.76
N VAL A 361 -12.62 -12.35 -7.50
CA VAL A 361 -13.27 -11.71 -8.65
C VAL A 361 -14.78 -11.72 -8.51
N LEU A 362 -15.36 -10.52 -8.49
CA LEU A 362 -16.80 -10.28 -8.52
C LEU A 362 -17.16 -9.58 -9.82
N VAL A 363 -18.14 -10.12 -10.55
CA VAL A 363 -18.75 -9.44 -11.69
C VAL A 363 -20.24 -9.27 -11.41
N ASN A 364 -20.76 -8.06 -11.54
CA ASN A 364 -22.20 -7.83 -11.42
C ASN A 364 -22.71 -6.83 -12.47
N ASN A 365 -24.03 -6.76 -12.62
CA ASN A 365 -24.69 -5.87 -13.55
C ASN A 365 -25.56 -4.80 -12.89
N PHE A 366 -25.45 -4.58 -11.58
CA PHE A 366 -26.37 -3.73 -10.85
C PHE A 366 -25.70 -2.93 -9.73
N PHE A 367 -26.41 -1.90 -9.27
CA PHE A 367 -26.15 -1.23 -8.01
C PHE A 367 -27.47 -1.02 -7.27
N SER A 368 -27.42 -0.93 -5.94
CA SER A 368 -28.58 -0.56 -5.14
C SER A 368 -28.34 0.74 -4.37
N TYR A 369 -29.42 1.49 -4.17
CA TYR A 369 -29.45 2.68 -3.33
C TYR A 369 -30.78 2.77 -2.61
N THR A 370 -30.78 3.47 -1.48
CA THR A 370 -32.00 3.76 -0.73
C THR A 370 -32.57 5.09 -1.21
N ASP A 371 -33.84 5.12 -1.60
CA ASP A 371 -34.53 6.34 -1.98
C ASP A 371 -34.95 7.18 -0.77
N ASP A 372 -35.54 8.36 -1.03
CA ASP A 372 -36.01 9.28 0.02
C ASP A 372 -37.10 8.69 0.92
N THR A 373 -37.72 7.57 0.53
CA THR A 373 -38.75 6.87 1.31
C THR A 373 -38.20 5.75 2.18
N GLY A 374 -36.88 5.48 2.10
CA GLY A 374 -36.23 4.37 2.79
C GLY A 374 -36.34 3.04 2.05
N GLN A 375 -36.82 3.03 0.79
CA GLN A 375 -36.93 1.82 -0.01
C GLN A 375 -35.62 1.54 -0.77
N GLU A 376 -35.18 0.28 -0.77
CA GLU A 376 -34.06 -0.15 -1.61
C GLU A 376 -34.51 -0.26 -3.08
N ILE A 377 -33.82 0.47 -3.95
CA ILE A 377 -33.99 0.45 -5.39
C ILE A 377 -32.77 -0.24 -6.00
N ILE A 378 -33.01 -1.18 -6.91
CA ILE A 378 -31.97 -1.87 -7.68
C ILE A 378 -32.04 -1.38 -9.12
N GLU A 379 -30.93 -0.88 -9.63
CA GLU A 379 -30.77 -0.49 -11.03
C GLU A 379 -29.75 -1.39 -11.72
N THR A 380 -30.12 -1.89 -12.90
CA THR A 380 -29.24 -2.71 -13.73
C THR A 380 -28.62 -1.90 -14.86
N ARG A 381 -27.45 -2.34 -15.32
CA ARG A 381 -26.78 -1.92 -16.56
C ARG A 381 -26.39 -3.16 -17.36
N ASN A 382 -26.15 -3.00 -18.66
CA ASN A 382 -25.76 -4.12 -19.50
C ASN A 382 -24.31 -4.53 -19.22
N LEU A 383 -24.09 -5.81 -18.93
CA LEU A 383 -22.77 -6.42 -19.02
C LEU A 383 -22.59 -6.92 -20.47
N GLN A 384 -21.86 -6.12 -21.26
CA GLN A 384 -21.64 -6.36 -22.68
C GLN A 384 -20.70 -7.54 -22.91
N ALA A 385 -19.68 -7.67 -22.06
CA ALA A 385 -18.80 -8.83 -22.01
C ALA A 385 -18.06 -8.91 -20.66
N ALA A 386 -17.89 -10.12 -20.14
CA ALA A 386 -16.92 -10.47 -19.12
C ALA A 386 -16.17 -11.73 -19.58
N ASN A 387 -15.08 -11.52 -20.32
CA ASN A 387 -14.28 -12.57 -20.92
C ASN A 387 -12.99 -12.79 -20.13
N PHE A 388 -12.80 -14.01 -19.64
CA PHE A 388 -11.59 -14.43 -18.95
C PHE A 388 -10.97 -15.61 -19.69
N THR A 389 -9.75 -15.44 -20.20
CA THR A 389 -9.04 -16.48 -20.97
C THR A 389 -7.67 -16.72 -20.34
N ASN A 390 -7.32 -17.96 -20.05
CA ASN A 390 -6.03 -18.29 -19.43
C ASN A 390 -5.86 -17.61 -18.05
N CYS A 391 -6.92 -17.57 -17.24
CA CYS A 391 -6.89 -16.89 -15.95
C CYS A 391 -6.82 -17.84 -14.76
N ILE A 392 -6.15 -17.43 -13.68
CA ILE A 392 -6.20 -18.10 -12.37
C ILE A 392 -7.07 -17.24 -11.44
N PHE A 393 -8.02 -17.86 -10.74
CA PHE A 393 -8.82 -17.27 -9.68
C PHE A 393 -8.59 -18.07 -8.41
N ASP A 394 -7.84 -17.52 -7.46
CA ASP A 394 -7.41 -18.24 -6.27
C ASP A 394 -7.31 -17.29 -5.06
N GLY A 395 -7.27 -17.84 -3.87
CA GLY A 395 -7.21 -17.09 -2.62
C GLY A 395 -7.58 -17.94 -1.41
N ASN A 396 -7.85 -17.26 -0.30
CA ASN A 396 -8.11 -17.89 0.99
C ASN A 396 -9.60 -18.10 1.32
N ASN A 397 -10.52 -17.77 0.41
CA ASN A 397 -11.94 -18.09 0.53
C ASN A 397 -12.26 -19.38 -0.25
N ASN A 398 -13.35 -20.04 0.14
CA ASN A 398 -13.81 -21.23 -0.57
C ASN A 398 -14.28 -20.92 -2.01
N ILE A 399 -14.79 -19.71 -2.24
CA ILE A 399 -15.33 -19.25 -3.53
C ILE A 399 -14.61 -17.95 -3.90
N GLU A 400 -13.83 -17.99 -4.98
CA GLU A 400 -13.00 -16.86 -5.44
C GLU A 400 -13.45 -16.23 -6.76
N PHE A 401 -14.54 -16.73 -7.33
CA PHE A 401 -15.17 -16.18 -8.52
C PHE A 401 -16.68 -16.22 -8.38
N VAL A 402 -17.35 -15.08 -8.60
CA VAL A 402 -18.82 -14.97 -8.59
C VAL A 402 -19.29 -14.07 -9.73
N LEU A 403 -20.29 -14.55 -10.46
CA LEU A 403 -21.14 -13.76 -11.34
C LEU A 403 -22.46 -13.49 -10.62
N ASP A 404 -22.71 -12.24 -10.27
CA ASP A 404 -23.88 -11.79 -9.53
C ASP A 404 -24.81 -10.99 -10.45
N LYS A 405 -25.86 -11.66 -10.93
CA LYS A 405 -26.78 -11.11 -11.92
C LYS A 405 -28.12 -10.78 -11.30
N VAL A 406 -28.59 -9.57 -11.58
CA VAL A 406 -30.01 -9.22 -11.45
C VAL A 406 -30.65 -9.24 -12.84
N ASP A 407 -31.66 -10.08 -13.01
CA ASP A 407 -32.41 -10.15 -14.27
C ASP A 407 -33.49 -9.05 -14.32
N ALA A 408 -33.26 -8.06 -15.19
CA ALA A 408 -34.20 -6.98 -15.49
C ALA A 408 -34.34 -6.77 -17.01
N GLY A 409 -34.11 -7.81 -17.81
CA GLY A 409 -34.22 -7.75 -19.28
C GLY A 409 -33.01 -7.14 -20.01
N GLY A 410 -31.90 -6.92 -19.30
CA GLY A 410 -30.63 -6.44 -19.86
C GLY A 410 -29.67 -7.56 -20.28
N LEU A 411 -28.56 -7.20 -20.94
CA LEU A 411 -27.51 -8.14 -21.32
C LEU A 411 -26.65 -8.55 -20.11
N PHE A 412 -26.30 -9.84 -20.07
CA PHE A 412 -25.34 -10.39 -19.12
C PHE A 412 -24.43 -11.40 -19.83
N ASN A 413 -23.50 -10.90 -20.64
CA ASN A 413 -22.63 -11.74 -21.46
C ASN A 413 -21.30 -12.01 -20.74
N TYR A 414 -20.92 -13.28 -20.61
CA TYR A 414 -19.67 -13.70 -20.02
C TYR A 414 -19.12 -14.94 -20.74
N ASN A 415 -17.81 -15.15 -20.65
CA ASN A 415 -17.16 -16.36 -21.13
C ASN A 415 -15.87 -16.61 -20.35
N VAL A 416 -15.70 -17.81 -19.82
CA VAL A 416 -14.48 -18.22 -19.11
C VAL A 416 -13.87 -19.42 -19.81
N SER A 417 -12.63 -19.28 -20.29
CA SER A 417 -11.95 -20.32 -21.06
C SER A 417 -10.54 -20.60 -20.56
N ASN A 418 -10.15 -21.87 -20.57
CA ASN A 418 -8.80 -22.34 -20.22
C ASN A 418 -8.30 -21.71 -18.91
N SER A 419 -9.14 -21.73 -17.88
CA SER A 419 -8.90 -21.00 -16.63
C SER A 419 -9.01 -21.93 -15.43
N MET A 420 -8.38 -21.55 -14.32
CA MET A 420 -8.41 -22.31 -13.07
C MET A 420 -9.15 -21.50 -12.01
N ILE A 421 -10.12 -22.09 -11.34
CA ILE A 421 -11.03 -21.40 -10.42
C ILE A 421 -11.12 -22.14 -9.09
N GLN A 422 -10.77 -21.46 -8.00
CA GLN A 422 -11.09 -21.90 -6.64
C GLN A 422 -12.59 -21.69 -6.38
N PHE A 423 -13.34 -22.80 -6.33
CA PHE A 423 -14.78 -22.82 -6.14
C PHE A 423 -15.22 -24.08 -5.38
N THR A 424 -15.42 -23.93 -4.08
CA THR A 424 -15.89 -24.97 -3.18
C THR A 424 -17.16 -24.51 -2.47
N ASP A 425 -18.31 -24.75 -3.10
CA ASP A 425 -19.63 -24.40 -2.56
C ASP A 425 -20.19 -25.51 -1.66
N THR A 426 -19.69 -25.58 -0.42
CA THR A 426 -20.10 -26.65 0.52
C THR A 426 -21.56 -26.58 0.96
N ASN A 427 -22.23 -25.43 0.76
CA ASN A 427 -23.59 -25.18 1.21
C ASN A 427 -24.61 -25.19 0.06
N ASP A 428 -24.19 -25.56 -1.15
CA ASP A 428 -25.01 -25.51 -2.37
C ASP A 428 -25.67 -24.12 -2.59
N SER A 429 -25.00 -23.04 -2.19
CA SER A 429 -25.54 -21.66 -2.30
C SER A 429 -25.70 -21.19 -3.75
N TYR A 430 -24.95 -21.77 -4.68
CA TYR A 430 -24.96 -21.45 -6.11
C TYR A 430 -25.49 -22.58 -7.00
N LYS A 431 -26.01 -23.66 -6.41
CA LYS A 431 -26.47 -24.85 -7.14
C LYS A 431 -27.49 -24.56 -8.24
N ASP A 432 -28.41 -23.62 -7.99
CA ASP A 432 -29.47 -23.24 -8.93
C ASP A 432 -29.15 -21.92 -9.68
N ASN A 433 -27.94 -21.38 -9.50
CA ASN A 433 -27.51 -20.17 -10.20
C ASN A 433 -27.02 -20.54 -11.61
N THR A 434 -27.74 -20.07 -12.63
CA THR A 434 -27.44 -20.39 -14.04
C THR A 434 -26.09 -19.83 -14.48
N GLU A 435 -25.73 -18.64 -14.00
CA GLU A 435 -24.47 -18.00 -14.31
C GLU A 435 -23.28 -18.73 -13.68
N MET A 436 -23.49 -19.51 -12.62
CA MET A 436 -22.45 -20.30 -11.95
C MET A 436 -22.47 -21.79 -12.34
N ASP A 437 -23.23 -22.18 -13.37
CA ASP A 437 -23.19 -23.53 -13.94
C ASP A 437 -21.93 -23.72 -14.80
N PHE A 438 -20.88 -24.26 -14.17
CA PHE A 438 -19.60 -24.59 -14.81
C PHE A 438 -19.67 -25.69 -15.87
N THR A 439 -20.83 -26.35 -16.06
CA THR A 439 -21.03 -27.31 -17.16
C THR A 439 -21.60 -26.67 -18.42
N SER A 440 -22.04 -25.42 -18.34
CA SER A 440 -22.60 -24.68 -19.46
C SER A 440 -21.55 -24.38 -20.54
N SER A 441 -22.03 -24.04 -21.74
CA SER A 441 -21.15 -23.70 -22.86
C SER A 441 -20.33 -22.42 -22.66
N PHE A 442 -20.60 -21.62 -21.62
CA PHE A 442 -19.86 -20.39 -21.30
C PHE A 442 -18.56 -20.67 -20.53
N TYR A 443 -18.39 -21.89 -20.00
CA TYR A 443 -17.19 -22.35 -19.33
C TYR A 443 -16.51 -23.43 -20.19
N GLN A 444 -15.30 -23.15 -20.69
CA GLN A 444 -14.57 -24.11 -21.53
C GLN A 444 -13.20 -24.42 -20.94
N ASN A 445 -12.85 -25.71 -20.81
CA ASN A 445 -11.55 -26.14 -20.28
C ASN A 445 -11.22 -25.50 -18.92
N VAL A 446 -12.21 -25.42 -18.03
CA VAL A 446 -12.05 -24.86 -16.69
C VAL A 446 -11.58 -25.95 -15.73
N ILE A 447 -10.56 -25.64 -14.93
CA ILE A 447 -10.05 -26.48 -13.85
C ILE A 447 -10.62 -25.94 -12.54
N LEU A 448 -11.53 -26.67 -11.91
CA LEU A 448 -12.06 -26.30 -10.60
C LEU A 448 -11.17 -26.83 -9.48
N ASN A 449 -10.83 -25.97 -8.52
CA ASN A 449 -10.04 -26.29 -7.33
C ASN A 449 -8.68 -26.95 -7.66
N GLY A 450 -8.05 -26.52 -8.75
CA GLY A 450 -6.69 -26.93 -9.10
C GLY A 450 -5.65 -26.27 -8.19
N LYS A 451 -4.50 -26.93 -8.03
CA LYS A 451 -3.39 -26.41 -7.23
C LYS A 451 -2.63 -25.34 -8.00
N SER A 452 -2.65 -24.10 -7.54
CA SER A 452 -1.85 -23.01 -8.13
C SER A 452 -0.35 -23.17 -7.91
N HIS A 453 0.06 -23.66 -6.74
CA HIS A 453 1.46 -23.78 -6.33
C HIS A 453 2.24 -22.44 -6.45
N PHE A 454 1.70 -21.38 -5.86
CA PHE A 454 2.36 -20.07 -5.81
C PHE A 454 3.63 -20.11 -4.94
N ARG A 455 4.65 -19.33 -5.33
CA ARG A 455 5.95 -19.27 -4.65
C ARG A 455 5.84 -18.76 -3.21
N ASP A 456 5.21 -17.60 -3.01
CA ASP A 456 4.96 -17.06 -1.68
C ASP A 456 3.72 -16.14 -1.66
N THR A 457 2.60 -16.71 -1.22
CA THR A 457 1.34 -15.96 -1.11
C THR A 457 1.36 -14.83 -0.08
N GLN A 458 2.23 -14.91 0.94
CA GLN A 458 2.31 -13.87 1.99
C GLN A 458 3.08 -12.64 1.51
N MET A 459 4.01 -12.83 0.57
CA MET A 459 4.81 -11.77 -0.04
C MET A 459 4.22 -11.22 -1.35
N ASN A 460 2.97 -11.58 -1.68
CA ASN A 460 2.33 -11.26 -2.97
C ASN A 460 3.08 -11.82 -4.19
N ASP A 461 3.79 -12.95 -4.01
CA ASP A 461 4.61 -13.59 -5.03
C ASP A 461 3.86 -14.77 -5.65
N PHE A 462 3.12 -14.45 -6.70
CA PHE A 462 2.16 -15.35 -7.35
C PHE A 462 2.72 -16.05 -8.59
N ILE A 463 4.05 -16.20 -8.69
CA ILE A 463 4.67 -17.07 -9.69
C ILE A 463 4.31 -18.52 -9.36
N ILE A 464 3.88 -19.29 -10.36
CA ILE A 464 3.52 -20.71 -10.19
C ILE A 464 4.75 -21.61 -10.28
N GLY A 465 4.76 -22.70 -9.49
CA GLY A 465 5.83 -23.69 -9.50
C GLY A 465 5.49 -24.95 -10.31
N GLU A 466 6.44 -25.88 -10.38
CA GLU A 466 6.34 -27.11 -11.17
C GLU A 466 5.22 -28.11 -10.77
N GLU A 467 4.68 -27.99 -9.54
CA GLU A 467 3.52 -28.77 -9.09
C GLU A 467 2.15 -28.10 -9.37
N SER A 468 2.11 -27.09 -10.25
CA SER A 468 0.87 -26.38 -10.59
C SER A 468 0.02 -27.12 -11.61
N ASP A 469 -1.30 -27.18 -11.38
CA ASP A 469 -2.26 -27.75 -12.35
C ASP A 469 -2.48 -26.83 -13.57
N ALA A 470 -1.98 -25.59 -13.51
CA ALA A 470 -2.05 -24.62 -14.60
C ALA A 470 -1.11 -24.94 -15.77
N ILE A 471 -0.14 -25.84 -15.58
CA ILE A 471 0.98 -26.06 -16.51
C ILE A 471 0.51 -26.62 -17.85
N ASN A 472 0.86 -25.94 -18.94
CA ASN A 472 0.54 -26.30 -20.32
C ASN A 472 -0.98 -26.44 -20.60
N LYS A 473 -1.84 -25.79 -19.80
CA LYS A 473 -3.31 -25.85 -19.92
C LYS A 473 -3.93 -24.62 -20.56
N ALA A 474 -3.15 -23.56 -20.81
CA ALA A 474 -3.67 -22.39 -21.47
C ALA A 474 -3.91 -22.62 -22.97
N LYS A 475 -4.82 -21.83 -23.51
CA LYS A 475 -5.05 -21.69 -24.94
C LYS A 475 -3.98 -20.79 -25.54
N ALA A 476 -3.45 -21.13 -26.71
CA ALA A 476 -2.57 -20.21 -27.45
C ALA A 476 -3.32 -18.92 -27.81
N THR A 477 -2.66 -17.77 -27.61
CA THR A 477 -3.22 -16.44 -27.90
C THR A 477 -2.21 -15.62 -28.72
N ILE A 478 -2.57 -14.38 -29.05
CA ILE A 478 -1.66 -13.43 -29.68
C ILE A 478 -0.56 -12.93 -28.72
N PHE A 479 -0.71 -13.18 -27.41
CA PHE A 479 0.26 -12.79 -26.39
C PHE A 479 1.23 -13.95 -26.15
N SER A 480 2.37 -13.90 -26.82
CA SER A 480 3.35 -15.01 -26.86
C SER A 480 4.38 -15.00 -25.73
N THR A 481 4.35 -14.01 -24.84
CA THR A 481 5.23 -13.92 -23.67
C THR A 481 4.45 -13.71 -22.39
N ASP A 482 5.03 -14.11 -21.26
CA ASP A 482 4.51 -13.83 -19.92
C ASP A 482 4.88 -12.44 -19.40
N ILE A 483 4.44 -12.12 -18.18
CA ILE A 483 4.74 -10.85 -17.51
C ILE A 483 6.24 -10.60 -17.26
N LEU A 484 7.05 -11.67 -17.25
CA LEU A 484 8.51 -11.64 -17.15
C LEU A 484 9.20 -11.80 -18.52
N GLU A 485 8.45 -11.67 -19.61
CA GLU A 485 8.89 -11.85 -21.00
C GLU A 485 9.38 -13.27 -21.36
N VAL A 486 9.02 -14.29 -20.57
CA VAL A 486 9.28 -15.70 -20.89
C VAL A 486 8.35 -16.16 -22.01
N ASP A 487 8.90 -16.83 -23.03
CA ASP A 487 8.12 -17.37 -24.15
C ASP A 487 7.09 -18.40 -23.67
N ARG A 488 5.87 -18.28 -24.20
CA ARG A 488 4.74 -19.19 -23.96
C ARG A 488 4.03 -19.58 -25.25
N SER A 489 4.72 -19.49 -26.38
CA SER A 489 4.12 -19.68 -27.71
C SER A 489 3.75 -21.14 -27.98
N ALA A 490 4.55 -22.09 -27.49
CA ALA A 490 4.37 -23.53 -27.74
C ALA A 490 3.50 -24.22 -26.68
N THR A 491 3.78 -23.97 -25.40
CA THR A 491 3.15 -24.68 -24.28
C THR A 491 2.80 -23.67 -23.17
N PRO A 492 1.75 -22.86 -23.37
CA PRO A 492 1.42 -21.82 -22.39
C PRO A 492 0.78 -22.41 -21.13
N ASP A 493 1.24 -21.92 -19.98
CA ASP A 493 0.55 -22.08 -18.70
C ASP A 493 -0.63 -21.10 -18.52
N ILE A 494 -1.62 -21.50 -17.72
CA ILE A 494 -2.71 -20.62 -17.26
C ILE A 494 -2.14 -19.58 -16.28
N GLY A 495 -2.61 -18.33 -16.36
CA GLY A 495 -2.20 -17.24 -15.48
C GLY A 495 -1.21 -16.27 -16.11
N ALA A 496 -0.72 -15.33 -15.30
CA ALA A 496 0.17 -14.27 -15.75
C ALA A 496 1.62 -14.72 -16.00
N TYR A 497 2.09 -15.78 -15.33
CA TYR A 497 3.47 -16.28 -15.38
C TYR A 497 3.57 -17.63 -16.12
N GLN A 498 4.74 -17.95 -16.66
CA GLN A 498 5.14 -19.35 -16.84
C GLN A 498 5.69 -19.93 -15.54
N HIS A 499 5.56 -21.24 -15.38
CA HIS A 499 6.07 -21.94 -14.22
C HIS A 499 7.60 -21.91 -14.14
N ILE A 500 8.09 -21.93 -12.91
CA ILE A 500 9.52 -22.08 -12.62
C ILE A 500 9.72 -23.22 -11.63
N THR A 501 10.93 -23.77 -11.58
CA THR A 501 11.34 -24.63 -10.46
C THR A 501 11.75 -23.73 -9.30
N PHE A 502 11.17 -23.96 -8.12
CA PHE A 502 11.56 -23.24 -6.90
C PHE A 502 12.85 -23.82 -6.36
N GLU A 503 13.80 -22.95 -5.99
CA GLU A 503 15.00 -23.41 -5.29
C GLU A 503 14.62 -23.91 -3.89
N VAL A 504 14.99 -25.14 -3.56
CA VAL A 504 14.84 -25.66 -2.21
C VAL A 504 15.90 -24.99 -1.35
N GLU A 505 15.50 -24.04 -0.50
CA GLU A 505 16.41 -23.52 0.53
C GLU A 505 16.93 -24.70 1.38
N LYS A 506 18.25 -24.86 1.40
CA LYS A 506 18.95 -25.93 2.12
C LYS A 506 19.18 -25.62 3.58
#